data_AF-A0A932VLV1-F1
#
_entry.id   AF-A0A932VLV1-F1
#
_cell.length_a   1.000
_cell.length_b   1.000
_cell.length_c   1.000
_cell.angle_alpha   90.00
_cell.angle_beta   90.00
_cell.angle_gamma   90.00
#
_symmetry.space_group_name_H-M   'P 1'
#
loop_
_entity.id
_entity.type
_entity.pdbx_description
1 polymer ?
#
loop_
_entity_poly.entity_id
_entity_poly.type
_entity_poly.pdbx_seq_one_letter_code
_entity_poly.pdbx_strand_id
1 'polypeptide(L)'
;MGPYTRHGFLLYFLRLGAFGFGGPIALAGYMQRDLVERRGWITPEEYKEGLALAQLAPGPLAAQLAIYLGWLRGGFLMATAVSAAFVLP
;
A
#
# COMPACT_ATOMS: atom_id res chain seq x y z
N MET A 1 -8.76 -14.44 -0.04
CA MET A 1 -7.45 -13.77 -0.07
C MET A 1 -6.51 -14.62 -0.91
N GLY A 2 -5.91 -14.07 -1.95
CA GLY A 2 -4.92 -14.78 -2.76
C GLY A 2 -3.64 -15.05 -1.95
N PRO A 3 -2.93 -16.16 -2.18
CA PRO A 3 -1.67 -16.41 -1.50
C PRO A 3 -0.66 -15.34 -1.91
N TYR A 4 -0.08 -14.63 -0.94
CA TYR A 4 1.04 -13.73 -1.17
C TYR A 4 2.14 -13.98 -0.16
N THR A 5 3.38 -13.85 -0.63
CA THR A 5 4.56 -13.90 0.23
C THR A 5 4.85 -12.49 0.74
N ARG A 6 5.33 -12.36 1.99
CA ARG A 6 5.73 -11.07 2.57
C ARG A 6 6.72 -10.32 1.66
N HIS A 7 7.66 -11.06 1.08
CA HIS A 7 8.60 -10.56 0.09
C HIS A 7 7.92 -9.99 -1.17
N GLY A 8 6.91 -10.69 -1.71
CA GLY A 8 6.17 -10.21 -2.88
C GLY A 8 5.38 -8.93 -2.61
N PHE A 9 4.87 -8.77 -1.40
CA PHE A 9 4.20 -7.55 -0.95
C PHE A 9 5.18 -6.37 -0.87
N LEU A 10 6.34 -6.56 -0.24
CA LEU A 10 7.38 -5.54 -0.15
C LEU A 10 7.93 -5.14 -1.53
N LEU A 11 8.17 -6.13 -2.41
CA LEU A 11 8.65 -5.87 -3.77
C LEU A 11 7.64 -5.06 -4.59
N TYR A 12 6.34 -5.26 -4.36
CA TYR A 12 5.31 -4.43 -4.98
C TYR A 12 5.45 -2.96 -4.56
N PHE A 13 5.54 -2.67 -3.26
CA PHE A 13 5.69 -1.30 -2.78
C PHE A 13 7.02 -0.67 -3.17
N LEU A 14 8.10 -1.46 -3.21
CA LEU A 14 9.40 -1.00 -3.73
C LEU A 14 9.29 -0.55 -5.19
N ARG A 15 8.63 -1.36 -6.02
CA ARG A 15 8.42 -1.02 -7.43
C ARG A 15 7.47 0.16 -7.60
N LEU A 16 6.43 0.24 -6.77
CA LEU A 16 5.46 1.32 -6.82
C LEU A 16 6.06 2.65 -6.34
N GLY A 17 6.96 2.64 -5.35
CA GLY A 17 7.72 3.83 -4.95
C GLY A 17 8.70 4.27 -6.05
N ALA A 18 9.54 3.34 -6.52
CA ALA A 18 10.60 3.63 -7.49
C ALA A 18 10.09 4.07 -8.87
N PHE A 19 8.97 3.49 -9.33
CA PHE A 19 8.46 3.68 -10.69
C PHE A 19 7.03 4.23 -10.74
N GLY A 20 6.43 4.52 -9.59
CA GLY A 20 5.10 5.10 -9.54
C GLY A 20 5.12 6.55 -9.97
N PHE A 21 4.25 6.91 -10.90
CA PHE A 21 4.08 8.28 -11.39
C PHE A 21 2.61 8.69 -11.32
N GLY A 22 2.33 9.99 -11.50
CA GLY A 22 0.96 10.53 -11.50
C GLY A 22 0.46 11.03 -10.14
N GLY A 23 1.34 11.11 -9.14
CA GLY A 23 1.03 11.70 -7.82
C GLY A 23 0.20 10.79 -6.90
N PRO A 24 -0.07 11.23 -5.65
CA PRO A 24 -0.60 10.37 -4.59
C PRO A 24 -1.95 9.70 -4.91
N ILE A 25 -2.84 10.40 -5.62
CA ILE A 25 -4.15 9.86 -6.01
C ILE A 25 -4.00 8.75 -7.05
N ALA A 26 -3.12 8.93 -8.04
CA ALA A 26 -2.85 7.89 -9.04
C ALA A 26 -2.21 6.65 -8.40
N LEU A 27 -1.27 6.85 -7.47
CA LEU A 27 -0.63 5.75 -6.74
C LEU A 27 -1.64 4.98 -5.89
N ALA A 28 -2.57 5.65 -5.20
CA ALA A 28 -3.68 4.99 -4.51
C ALA A 28 -4.54 4.19 -5.50
N GLY A 29 -4.87 4.75 -6.67
CA GLY A 29 -5.57 4.02 -7.74
C GLY A 29 -4.84 2.76 -8.21
N TYR A 30 -3.52 2.81 -8.32
CA TYR A 30 -2.71 1.62 -8.64
C TYR A 30 -2.77 0.57 -7.52
N MET A 31 -2.74 1.00 -6.24
CA MET A 31 -2.91 0.09 -5.10
C MET A 31 -4.28 -0.61 -5.15
N GLN A 32 -5.37 0.12 -5.43
CA GLN A 32 -6.69 -0.48 -5.56
C GLN A 32 -6.72 -1.53 -6.67
N ARG A 33 -6.32 -1.14 -7.89
CA ARG A 33 -6.36 -2.04 -9.06
C ARG A 33 -5.48 -3.27 -8.85
N ASP A 34 -4.27 -3.08 -8.36
CA ASP A 34 -3.30 -4.17 -8.30
C ASP A 34 -3.48 -5.04 -7.06
N LEU A 35 -3.68 -4.46 -5.87
CA LEU A 35 -3.76 -5.21 -4.61
C LEU A 35 -5.16 -5.77 -4.34
N VAL A 36 -6.22 -5.07 -4.75
CA VAL A 36 -7.61 -5.50 -4.54
C VAL A 36 -8.11 -6.30 -5.75
N GLU A 37 -8.17 -5.68 -6.92
CA GLU A 37 -8.86 -6.26 -8.08
C GLU A 37 -8.06 -7.38 -8.75
N ARG A 38 -6.76 -7.16 -9.01
CA ARG A 38 -5.93 -8.12 -9.75
C ARG A 38 -5.37 -9.25 -8.88
N ARG A 39 -4.82 -8.91 -7.72
CA ARG A 39 -4.11 -9.87 -6.86
C ARG A 39 -4.97 -10.44 -5.74
N GLY A 40 -6.01 -9.73 -5.32
CA GLY A 40 -6.86 -10.12 -4.18
C GLY A 40 -6.07 -10.29 -2.88
N TRP A 41 -4.99 -9.52 -2.70
CA TRP A 41 -4.15 -9.51 -1.49
C TRP A 41 -4.78 -8.64 -0.39
N ILE A 42 -5.58 -7.65 -0.77
CA ILE A 42 -6.33 -6.74 0.11
C ILE A 42 -7.80 -6.84 -0.27
N THR A 43 -8.72 -6.88 0.70
CA THR A 43 -10.16 -6.83 0.42
C THR A 43 -10.60 -5.41 0.09
N PRO A 44 -11.70 -5.23 -0.65
CA PRO A 44 -12.24 -3.89 -0.92
C PRO A 44 -12.52 -3.10 0.36
N GLU A 45 -12.93 -3.76 1.44
CA GLU A 45 -13.23 -3.15 2.74
C GLU A 45 -11.96 -2.66 3.43
N GLU A 46 -10.92 -3.50 3.52
CA GLU A 46 -9.61 -3.14 4.09
C GLU A 46 -8.99 -1.95 3.35
N TYR A 47 -9.11 -1.93 2.01
CA TYR A 47 -8.60 -0.84 1.20
C TYR A 47 -9.38 0.47 1.45
N LYS A 48 -10.71 0.40 1.49
CA LYS A 48 -11.56 1.58 1.75
C LYS A 48 -11.30 2.19 3.12
N GLU A 49 -11.16 1.35 4.15
CA GLU A 49 -10.84 1.80 5.51
C GLU A 49 -9.47 2.50 5.54
N GLY A 50 -8.46 1.88 4.94
CA GLY A 50 -7.14 2.47 4.82
C GLY A 50 -7.13 3.79 4.06
N LEU A 51 -7.91 3.88 2.98
CA LEU A 51 -8.02 5.10 2.18
C LEU A 51 -8.73 6.22 2.96
N ALA A 52 -9.76 5.90 3.73
CA ALA A 52 -10.42 6.86 4.61
C ALA A 52 -9.46 7.40 5.67
N LEU A 53 -8.72 6.50 6.34
CA LEU A 53 -7.73 6.89 7.35
C LEU A 53 -6.59 7.74 6.75
N ALA A 54 -6.09 7.37 5.58
CA ALA A 54 -5.06 8.11 4.89
C ALA A 54 -5.52 9.52 4.49
N GLN A 55 -6.78 9.71 4.10
CA GLN A 55 -7.33 11.04 3.79
C GLN A 55 -7.53 11.94 5.01
N LEU A 56 -7.74 11.34 6.19
CA LEU A 56 -7.90 12.09 7.44
C LEU A 56 -6.56 12.54 8.04
N ALA A 57 -5.50 11.79 7.78
CA ALA A 57 -4.19 12.07 8.35
C ALA A 57 -3.44 13.16 7.55
N PRO A 58 -2.73 14.10 8.20
CA PRO A 58 -1.90 15.06 7.49
C PRO A 58 -0.70 14.36 6.84
N GLY A 59 -0.56 14.45 5.52
CA GLY A 59 0.58 13.90 4.80
C GLY A 59 0.26 13.36 3.40
N PRO A 60 1.22 12.66 2.77
CA PRO A 60 1.04 12.09 1.44
C PRO A 60 0.11 10.87 1.47
N LEU A 61 -1.07 11.01 0.85
CA LEU A 61 -2.13 9.99 0.80
C LEU A 61 -1.61 8.57 0.50
N ALA A 62 -0.81 8.42 -0.56
CA ALA A 62 -0.32 7.11 -0.98
C ALA A 62 0.63 6.47 0.04
N ALA A 63 1.48 7.27 0.68
CA ALA A 63 2.41 6.76 1.69
C ALA A 63 1.65 6.30 2.94
N GLN A 64 0.67 7.08 3.41
CA GLN A 64 -0.16 6.73 4.56
C GLN A 64 -0.98 5.47 4.28
N LEU A 65 -1.55 5.36 3.08
CA LEU A 65 -2.26 4.17 2.64
C LEU A 65 -1.34 2.94 2.60
N ALA A 66 -0.14 3.07 2.01
CA ALA A 66 0.85 1.99 1.98
C ALA A 66 1.23 1.51 3.39
N ILE A 67 1.48 2.45 4.31
CA ILE A 67 1.82 2.15 5.72
C ILE A 67 0.69 1.39 6.40
N TYR A 68 -0.56 1.83 6.23
CA TYR A 68 -1.73 1.17 6.81
C TYR A 68 -1.91 -0.24 6.25
N LEU A 69 -1.80 -0.41 4.93
CA LEU A 69 -1.87 -1.73 4.29
C LEU A 69 -0.73 -2.65 4.76
N GLY A 70 0.48 -2.11 4.96
CA GLY A 70 1.58 -2.83 5.60
C GLY A 70 1.27 -3.27 7.02
N TRP A 71 0.68 -2.38 7.82
CA TRP A 71 0.27 -2.67 9.19
C TRP A 71 -0.77 -3.81 9.27
N LEU A 72 -1.78 -3.81 8.39
CA LEU A 72 -2.76 -4.89 8.30
C LEU A 72 -2.13 -6.26 8.00
N ARG A 73 -0.95 -6.30 7.36
CA ARG A 73 -0.32 -7.57 6.91
C ARG A 73 0.74 -8.14 7.84
N GLY A 74 1.25 -7.35 8.78
CA GLY A 74 2.18 -7.88 9.77
C GLY A 74 2.55 -6.89 10.87
N GLY A 75 1.59 -6.03 11.23
CA GLY A 75 1.74 -5.05 12.29
C GLY A 75 2.88 -4.07 12.03
N PHE A 76 3.51 -3.63 13.12
CA PHE A 76 4.53 -2.59 13.08
C PHE A 76 5.70 -2.92 12.14
N LEU A 77 6.21 -4.17 12.17
CA LEU A 77 7.35 -4.58 11.36
C LEU A 77 7.07 -4.46 9.85
N MET A 78 5.89 -4.91 9.40
CA MET A 78 5.50 -4.79 7.99
C MET A 78 5.18 -3.34 7.61
N ALA A 79 4.58 -2.56 8.52
CA ALA A 79 4.33 -1.14 8.28
C ALA A 79 5.63 -0.36 8.02
N THR A 80 6.65 -0.56 8.86
CA THR A 80 7.97 0.08 8.69
C THR A 80 8.67 -0.40 7.42
N ALA A 81 8.64 -1.70 7.14
CA ALA A 81 9.25 -2.25 5.93
C ALA A 81 8.59 -1.74 4.64
N VAL A 82 7.26 -1.66 4.60
CA VAL A 82 6.51 -1.08 3.48
C VAL A 82 6.77 0.41 3.33
N SER A 83 6.84 1.15 4.44
CA SER A 83 7.20 2.57 4.42
C SER A 83 8.58 2.80 3.78
N ALA A 84 9.58 2.05 4.22
CA ALA A 84 10.93 2.13 3.65
C ALA A 84 10.94 1.75 2.16
N ALA A 85 10.26 0.65 1.79
CA ALA A 85 10.16 0.22 0.41
C ALA A 85 9.47 1.26 -0.49
N PHE A 86 8.43 1.92 0.00
CA PHE A 86 7.65 2.87 -0.79
C PHE A 86 8.28 4.26 -0.89
N VAL A 87 8.99 4.72 0.15
CA VAL A 87 9.46 6.12 0.27
C VAL A 87 10.93 6.31 -0.11
N LEU A 88 11.79 5.32 0.13
CA LEU A 88 13.24 5.46 -0.12
C LEU A 88 13.65 5.55 -1.60
N PRO A 89 13.11 4.74 -2.53
CA PRO A 89 13.48 4.83 -3.93
C PRO A 89 12.83 6.02 -4.62
#